data_AF-A0AAD7GPM5-F1
#
_entry.id   AF-A0AAD7GPM5-F1
#
_cell.length_a   1.000
_cell.length_b   1.000
_cell.length_c   1.000
_cell.angle_alpha   90.00
_cell.angle_beta   90.00
_cell.angle_gamma   90.00
#
_symmetry.space_group_name_H-M   'P 1'
#
loop_
_entity.id
_entity.type
_entity.pdbx_description
1 polymer ?
#
loop_
_entity_poly.entity_id
_entity_poly.type
_entity_poly.pdbx_seq_one_letter_code
_entity_poly.pdbx_strand_id
1 'polypeptide(L)'
;DPNMFVALDESAVDNRTVQRTHRQSMLGTPCIQGTIFICGVRYSILPALTTEGIVTLNIFEGSVTKEHFLDFFREQIAPILNPYPG
;
A
#
# COMPACT_ATOMS: atom_id res chain seq x y z
N ASP A 1 14.53 10.84 20.77
CA ASP A 1 13.53 9.83 21.19
C ASP A 1 12.89 9.27 19.92
N PRO A 2 12.73 7.94 19.76
CA PRO A 2 12.02 7.36 18.61
C PRO A 2 10.65 8.01 18.33
N ASN A 3 9.99 8.56 19.35
CA ASN A 3 8.72 9.27 19.24
C ASN A 3 8.81 10.60 18.45
N MET A 4 10.00 11.07 18.10
CA MET A 4 10.21 12.30 17.32
C MET A 4 10.11 12.09 15.80
N PHE A 5 10.10 10.84 15.35
CA PHE A 5 10.14 10.53 13.92
C PHE A 5 8.77 10.10 13.39
N VAL A 6 8.46 10.59 12.19
CA VAL A 6 7.35 10.09 11.36
C VAL A 6 7.98 9.36 10.19
N ALA A 7 7.71 8.06 10.06
CA ALA A 7 8.14 7.23 8.94
C ALA A 7 7.10 7.27 7.82
N LEU A 8 7.57 7.41 6.59
CA LEU A 8 6.76 7.40 5.38
C LEU A 8 7.15 6.19 4.55
N ASP A 9 6.16 5.50 3.98
CA ASP A 9 6.38 4.38 3.08
C ASP A 9 5.33 4.36 1.96
N GLU A 10 5.54 3.52 0.94
CA GLU A 10 4.56 3.26 -0.11
C GLU A 10 4.11 1.79 -0.06
N SER A 11 2.79 1.57 -0.12
CA SER A 11 2.20 0.24 -0.26
C SER A 11 1.24 0.22 -1.44
N ALA A 12 1.19 -0.89 -2.18
CA ALA A 12 0.25 -1.06 -3.27
C ALA A 12 -0.66 -2.27 -3.00
N VAL A 13 -1.95 -2.10 -3.22
CA VAL A 13 -2.98 -3.13 -3.09
C VAL A 13 -3.65 -3.29 -4.44
N ASP A 14 -3.67 -4.51 -4.96
CA ASP A 14 -4.42 -4.84 -6.17
C ASP A 14 -5.66 -5.67 -5.83
N ASN A 15 -6.74 -5.44 -6.57
CA ASN A 15 -7.97 -6.22 -6.46
C ASN A 15 -7.83 -7.61 -7.12
N ARG A 16 -6.63 -8.21 -7.13
CA ARG A 16 -6.47 -9.57 -7.63
C ARG A 16 -7.36 -10.48 -6.81
N THR A 17 -8.43 -10.95 -7.43
CA THR A 17 -9.25 -12.05 -6.92
C THR A 17 -8.40 -13.30 -6.91
N VAL A 18 -7.74 -13.53 -5.77
CA VAL A 18 -7.55 -14.85 -5.17
C VAL A 18 -7.25 -15.94 -6.21
N GLN A 19 -6.00 -16.03 -6.65
CA GLN A 19 -5.54 -17.32 -7.15
C GLN A 19 -5.49 -18.28 -5.97
N ARG A 20 -6.28 -19.35 -6.03
CA ARG A 20 -6.18 -20.48 -5.08
C ARG A 20 -4.79 -21.11 -5.19
N THR A 21 -4.08 -21.25 -4.08
CA THR A 21 -2.77 -21.92 -4.02
C THR A 21 -2.88 -23.45 -4.01
N HIS A 22 -3.98 -23.98 -3.48
CA HIS A 22 -4.11 -25.43 -3.28
C HIS A 22 -5.32 -25.96 -4.05
N ARG A 23 -5.05 -26.96 -4.88
CA ARG A 23 -6.06 -27.79 -5.55
C ARG A 23 -5.64 -29.24 -5.43
N GLN A 24 -6.63 -30.12 -5.33
CA GLN A 24 -6.43 -31.55 -5.26
C GLN A 24 -6.95 -32.17 -6.57
N SER A 25 -6.16 -33.05 -7.16
CA SER A 25 -6.60 -33.97 -8.21
C SER A 25 -6.30 -35.40 -7.77
N MET A 26 -7.02 -36.37 -8.33
CA MET A 26 -6.69 -37.78 -8.14
C MET A 26 -5.32 -38.10 -8.75
N LEU A 27 -4.62 -39.06 -8.15
CA LEU A 27 -3.39 -39.63 -8.69
C LEU A 27 -3.59 -40.02 -10.17
N GLY A 28 -2.73 -39.51 -11.04
CA GLY A 28 -2.78 -39.74 -12.49
C GLY A 28 -3.65 -38.75 -13.28
N THR A 29 -4.31 -37.78 -12.63
CA THR A 29 -5.12 -36.77 -13.33
C THR A 29 -4.48 -35.38 -13.25
N PRO A 30 -4.30 -34.67 -14.38
CA PRO A 30 -3.81 -33.30 -14.38
C PRO A 30 -4.75 -32.37 -13.61
N CYS A 31 -4.20 -31.58 -12.68
CA CYS A 31 -4.93 -30.49 -12.05
C CYS A 31 -4.86 -29.25 -12.96
N ILE A 32 -5.86 -29.06 -13.82
CA ILE A 32 -5.89 -27.96 -14.78
C ILE A 32 -6.56 -26.74 -14.16
N GLN A 33 -5.89 -25.59 -14.20
CA GLN A 33 -6.46 -24.31 -13.82
C GLN A 33 -6.29 -23.30 -14.96
N GLY A 34 -7.39 -22.95 -15.61
CA GLY A 34 -7.45 -21.75 -16.43
C GLY A 34 -7.60 -20.53 -15.53
N THR A 35 -6.67 -19.57 -15.61
CA THR A 35 -6.85 -18.27 -14.98
C THR A 35 -6.89 -17.20 -16.05
N ILE A 36 -7.90 -16.35 -16.00
CA ILE A 36 -7.95 -15.13 -16.80
C ILE A 36 -7.08 -14.10 -16.07
N PHE A 37 -6.11 -13.50 -16.75
CA PHE A 37 -5.33 -12.41 -16.17
C PHE A 37 -6.16 -11.12 -16.27
N ILE A 38 -6.89 -10.80 -15.21
CA ILE A 38 -7.63 -9.55 -15.11
C ILE A 38 -6.71 -8.55 -14.41
N CYS A 39 -6.23 -7.55 -15.13
CA CYS A 39 -5.62 -6.36 -14.54
C CYS A 39 -6.73 -5.54 -13.87
N GLY A 40 -7.03 -5.86 -12.61
CA GLY A 40 -7.89 -5.03 -11.78
C GLY A 40 -7.26 -3.66 -11.50
N VAL A 41 -8.06 -2.76 -10.96
CA VAL A 41 -7.57 -1.46 -10.47
C VAL A 41 -6.55 -1.70 -9.37
N ARG A 42 -5.40 -1.02 -9.46
CA ARG A 42 -4.39 -0.97 -8.41
C ARG A 42 -4.59 0.29 -7.60
N TYR A 43 -4.56 0.13 -6.29
CA TYR A 43 -4.59 1.23 -5.34
C TYR A 43 -3.20 1.38 -4.75
N SER A 44 -2.64 2.59 -4.84
CA SER A 44 -1.46 2.98 -4.08
C SER A 44 -1.89 3.61 -2.77
N ILE A 45 -1.11 3.34 -1.73
CA ILE A 45 -1.34 3.75 -0.36
C ILE A 45 -0.06 4.42 0.13
N LEU A 46 -0.19 5.64 0.64
CA LEU A 46 0.86 6.40 1.30
C LEU A 46 0.53 6.57 2.78
N PRO A 47 1.01 5.66 3.65
CA PRO A 47 0.91 5.81 5.09
C PRO A 47 2.03 6.69 5.68
N ALA A 48 1.67 7.42 6.74
CA ALA A 48 2.61 8.04 7.66
C ALA A 48 2.45 7.40 9.04
N LEU A 49 3.55 6.84 9.54
CA LEU A 49 3.59 6.02 10.75
C LEU A 49 4.44 6.69 11.83
N THR A 50 3.97 6.61 13.06
CA THR A 50 4.73 6.93 14.27
C THR A 50 4.76 5.71 15.18
N THR A 51 5.49 5.80 16.28
CA THR A 51 5.51 4.78 17.33
C THR A 51 4.12 4.50 17.93
N GLU A 52 3.22 5.48 17.90
CA GLU A 52 1.83 5.38 18.39
C GLU A 52 0.84 4.85 17.34
N GLY A 53 1.26 4.73 16.06
CA GLY A 53 0.43 4.18 14.99
C GLY A 53 0.36 5.04 13.73
N ILE A 54 -0.71 4.83 12.95
CA ILE A 54 -0.93 5.52 11.67
C ILE A 54 -1.46 6.94 11.94
N VAL A 55 -0.70 7.92 11.53
CA VAL A 55 -1.03 9.34 11.68
C VAL A 55 -1.82 9.86 10.48
N THR A 56 -1.45 9.38 9.29
CA THR A 56 -2.06 9.79 8.03
C THR A 56 -2.07 8.62 7.06
N LEU A 57 -3.11 8.52 6.25
CA LEU A 57 -3.24 7.50 5.22
C LEU A 57 -3.88 8.11 3.98
N ASN A 58 -3.18 8.08 2.85
CA ASN A 58 -3.76 8.47 1.55
C ASN A 58 -3.87 7.25 0.64
N ILE A 59 -5.05 7.01 0.08
CA ILE A 59 -5.33 5.88 -0.82
C ILE A 59 -5.84 6.45 -2.13
N PHE A 60 -5.25 6.05 -3.24
CA PHE A 60 -5.67 6.49 -4.56
C PHE A 60 -5.43 5.43 -5.63
N GLU A 61 -6.14 5.56 -6.74
CA GLU A 61 -6.02 4.65 -7.88
C GLU A 61 -4.80 5.00 -8.72
N GLY A 62 -4.04 3.98 -9.12
CA GLY A 62 -2.85 4.14 -9.95
C GLY A 62 -1.56 4.13 -9.14
N SER A 63 -0.52 4.77 -9.68
CA SER A 63 0.84 4.81 -9.13
C SER A 63 1.10 6.14 -8.46
N VAL A 64 1.93 6.15 -7.40
CA VAL A 64 2.43 7.39 -6.82
C VAL A 64 3.28 8.14 -7.85
N THR A 65 2.90 9.38 -8.16
CA THR A 65 3.76 10.31 -8.90
C THR A 65 4.43 11.27 -7.92
N LYS A 66 5.48 11.95 -8.40
CA LYS A 66 6.18 12.96 -7.60
C LYS A 66 5.23 14.06 -7.12
N GLU A 67 4.29 14.47 -7.97
CA GLU A 67 3.31 15.51 -7.69
C GLU A 67 2.37 15.04 -6.57
N HIS A 68 1.81 13.83 -6.69
CA HIS A 68 0.99 13.24 -5.64
C HIS A 68 1.72 13.12 -4.29
N PHE A 69 3.00 12.75 -4.32
CA PHE A 69 3.81 12.66 -3.11
C PHE A 69 4.05 14.04 -2.48
N LEU A 70 4.37 15.05 -3.28
CA LEU A 70 4.60 16.41 -2.80
C LEU A 70 3.32 17.04 -2.22
N ASP A 71 2.19 16.82 -2.88
CA ASP A 71 0.89 17.31 -2.41
C ASP A 71 0.50 16.61 -1.11
N PHE A 72 0.68 15.28 -1.02
CA PHE A 72 0.50 14.53 0.22
C PHE A 72 1.38 15.07 1.35
N PHE A 73 2.67 15.34 1.06
CA PHE A 73 3.60 15.85 2.05
C PHE A 73 3.20 17.24 2.55
N ARG A 74 2.82 18.16 1.64
CA ARG A 74 2.44 19.53 1.99
C ARG A 74 1.12 19.60 2.75
N GLU A 75 0.12 18.87 2.28
CA GLU A 75 -1.24 18.99 2.81
C GLU A 75 -1.45 18.15 4.07
N GLN A 76 -0.77 16.99 4.19
CA GLN A 76 -1.02 16.08 5.30
C GLN A 76 0.15 15.91 6.27
N ILE A 77 1.41 15.97 5.81
CA ILE A 77 2.56 15.73 6.69
C ILE A 77 3.07 17.02 7.33
N ALA A 78 3.25 18.08 6.55
CA ALA A 78 3.79 19.36 7.02
C ALA A 78 3.01 19.97 8.20
N PRO A 79 1.67 19.89 8.27
CA PRO A 79 0.92 20.42 9.42
C PRO A 79 1.15 19.65 10.74
N ILE A 80 1.65 18.42 10.65
CA ILE A 80 1.84 17.53 11.79
C ILE A 80 3.29 17.59 12.29
N LEU A 81 4.23 17.90 11.40
CA LEU A 81 5.64 18.03 11.75
C LEU A 81 5.91 19.35 12.50
N ASN A 82 6.67 19.23 13.58
CA ASN A 82 7.18 20.38 14.33
C ASN A 82 8.65 20.64 13.97
N PRO A 83 9.12 21.90 14.05
CA PRO A 83 10.53 22.22 13.82
C PRO A 83 11.44 21.52 14.82
N TYR A 84 12.55 20.97 14.33
CA TYR A 84 13.59 20.35 15.17
C TYR A 84 14.59 21.43 15.65
N PRO A 85 15.04 21.44 16.93
CA PRO A 85 14.81 20.46 17.99
C PRO A 85 13.87 21.00 19.09
N GLY A 86 12.62 21.31 18.77
CA GLY A 86 11.65 21.81 19.76
C GLY A 86 11.90 23.26 20.20
#